data_AF-A0A9E9I9L8-F1
#
_entry.id   AF-A0A9E9I9L8-F1
#
_cell.length_a   1.000
_cell.length_b   1.000
_cell.length_c   1.000
_cell.angle_alpha   90.00
_cell.angle_beta   90.00
_cell.angle_gamma   90.00
#
_symmetry.space_group_name_H-M   'P 1'
#
loop_
_entity.id
_entity.type
_entity.pdbx_description
1 polymer ?
#
loop_
_entity_poly.entity_id
_entity_poly.type
_entity_poly.pdbx_seq_one_letter_code
_entity_poly.pdbx_strand_id
1 'polypeptide(L)'
;MGASRGAGARLLGFLADAQARGVREALRALDLESLAGRPIAEIFVGLADYICPGAGTVDEGIAREAYIETIVELASEGLTDLTTFTPDQMQTVFELYATHAIEARICNDIGTKAVTMPTDAQAAHRVEQQLRDFIRGGVSDALTRARSETPNLTPERIQVFVDAVYESAFAILQTLGDAEADQ
;
A
#
# COMPACT_ATOMS: atom_id res chain seq x y z
N MET A 1 6.84 6.63 -9.42
CA MET A 1 5.88 5.75 -8.71
C MET A 1 4.52 5.72 -9.41
N GLY A 2 4.48 5.73 -10.75
CA GLY A 2 3.23 5.62 -11.49
C GLY A 2 2.64 4.22 -11.40
N ALA A 3 3.48 3.17 -11.43
CA ALA A 3 3.02 1.79 -11.30
C ALA A 3 2.46 1.50 -9.90
N SER A 4 3.14 1.98 -8.85
CA SER A 4 2.70 1.85 -7.45
C SER A 4 1.36 2.59 -7.20
N ARG A 5 1.21 3.81 -7.72
CA ARG A 5 -0.07 4.55 -7.66
C ARG A 5 -1.19 3.82 -8.41
N GLY A 6 -0.91 3.32 -9.61
CA GLY A 6 -1.90 2.56 -10.39
C GLY A 6 -2.35 1.27 -9.70
N ALA A 7 -1.42 0.52 -9.11
CA ALA A 7 -1.74 -0.67 -8.34
C ALA A 7 -2.54 -0.33 -7.06
N GLY A 8 -2.16 0.73 -6.35
CA GLY A 8 -2.94 1.26 -5.22
C GLY A 8 -4.37 1.65 -5.59
N ALA A 9 -4.56 2.28 -6.75
CA ALA A 9 -5.89 2.63 -7.26
C ALA A 9 -6.73 1.39 -7.60
N ARG A 10 -6.14 0.37 -8.22
CA ARG A 10 -6.85 -0.90 -8.49
C ARG A 10 -7.21 -1.64 -7.22
N LEU A 11 -6.31 -1.64 -6.22
CA LEU A 11 -6.54 -2.27 -4.91
C LEU A 11 -7.69 -1.58 -4.20
N LEU A 12 -7.64 -0.25 -4.07
CA LEU A 12 -8.70 0.51 -3.44
C LEU A 12 -10.02 0.40 -4.20
N GLY A 13 -9.97 0.35 -5.54
CA GLY A 13 -11.14 0.11 -6.39
C GLY A 13 -11.80 -1.23 -6.13
N PHE A 14 -11.01 -2.30 -6.05
CA PHE A 14 -11.52 -3.63 -5.69
C PHE A 14 -12.14 -3.64 -4.28
N LEU A 15 -11.46 -3.04 -3.29
CA LEU A 15 -11.96 -2.99 -1.91
C LEU A 15 -13.26 -2.19 -1.79
N ALA A 16 -13.35 -1.04 -2.48
CA ALA A 16 -14.57 -0.23 -2.52
C ALA A 16 -15.72 -0.96 -3.21
N ASP A 17 -15.45 -1.68 -4.29
CA ASP A 17 -16.44 -2.49 -5.00
C ASP A 17 -16.93 -3.67 -4.15
N ALA A 18 -16.01 -4.34 -3.45
CA ALA A 18 -16.33 -5.41 -2.50
C ALA A 18 -17.18 -4.90 -1.32
N GLN A 19 -16.94 -3.67 -0.82
CA GLN A 19 -17.79 -3.04 0.18
C GLN A 19 -19.19 -2.70 -0.36
N ALA A 20 -19.27 -2.18 -1.59
CA ALA A 20 -20.52 -1.71 -2.16
C ALA A 20 -21.45 -2.84 -2.60
N ARG A 21 -20.90 -3.92 -3.18
CA ARG A 21 -21.68 -5.00 -3.83
C ARG A 21 -21.39 -6.40 -3.27
N GLY A 22 -20.41 -6.52 -2.37
CA GLY A 22 -19.99 -7.78 -1.78
C GLY A 22 -18.80 -8.43 -2.49
N VAL A 23 -17.94 -9.11 -1.72
CA VAL A 23 -16.69 -9.74 -2.20
C VAL A 23 -16.91 -10.67 -3.40
N ARG A 24 -17.95 -11.51 -3.37
CA ARG A 24 -18.24 -12.44 -4.47
C ARG A 24 -18.53 -11.71 -5.78
N GLU A 25 -19.32 -10.64 -5.73
CA GLU A 25 -19.68 -9.86 -6.92
C GLU A 25 -18.52 -9.05 -7.47
N ALA A 26 -17.65 -8.53 -6.59
CA ALA A 26 -16.40 -7.87 -6.99
C ALA A 26 -15.44 -8.86 -7.66
N LEU A 27 -15.27 -10.06 -7.11
CA LEU A 27 -14.46 -11.12 -7.73
C LEU A 27 -15.05 -11.60 -9.05
N ARG A 28 -16.37 -11.74 -9.15
CA ARG A 28 -17.04 -12.13 -10.40
C ARG A 28 -16.81 -11.12 -11.51
N ALA A 29 -16.78 -9.83 -11.21
CA ALA A 29 -16.49 -8.78 -12.19
C ALA A 29 -15.07 -8.89 -12.80
N LEU A 30 -14.18 -9.67 -12.17
CA LEU A 30 -12.82 -9.95 -12.60
C LEU A 30 -12.62 -11.41 -13.05
N ASP A 31 -13.70 -12.17 -13.25
CA ASP A 31 -13.68 -13.61 -13.56
C ASP A 31 -12.98 -14.48 -12.49
N LEU A 32 -12.95 -14.00 -11.24
CA LEU A 32 -12.30 -14.66 -10.09
C LEU A 32 -13.30 -15.19 -9.04
N GLU A 33 -14.57 -15.40 -9.41
CA GLU A 33 -15.64 -15.84 -8.49
C GLU A 33 -15.28 -17.14 -7.74
N SER A 34 -14.47 -18.02 -8.34
CA SER A 34 -13.98 -19.25 -7.71
C SER A 34 -13.17 -19.04 -6.43
N LEU A 35 -12.67 -17.81 -6.19
CA LEU A 35 -11.95 -17.43 -4.97
C LEU A 35 -12.89 -16.96 -3.85
N ALA A 36 -14.18 -16.79 -4.11
CA ALA A 36 -15.12 -16.30 -3.12
C ALA A 36 -15.22 -17.25 -1.90
N GLY A 37 -15.03 -16.70 -0.70
CA GLY A 37 -15.04 -17.46 0.56
C GLY A 37 -13.71 -18.15 0.90
N ARG A 38 -12.67 -17.98 0.07
CA ARG A 38 -11.31 -18.38 0.42
C ARG A 38 -10.67 -17.36 1.38
N PRO A 39 -9.60 -17.72 2.10
CA PRO A 39 -8.83 -16.78 2.90
C PRO A 39 -8.35 -15.57 2.08
N ILE A 40 -8.27 -14.40 2.70
CA ILE A 40 -7.87 -13.15 2.04
C ILE A 40 -6.52 -13.26 1.34
N ALA A 41 -5.55 -13.96 1.92
CA ALA A 41 -4.25 -14.19 1.31
C ALA A 41 -4.37 -14.92 -0.04
N GLU A 42 -5.25 -15.92 -0.13
CA GLU A 42 -5.50 -16.66 -1.38
C GLU A 42 -6.25 -15.80 -2.41
N ILE A 43 -7.21 -14.98 -1.95
CA ILE A 43 -7.91 -14.02 -2.79
C ILE A 43 -6.91 -13.00 -3.38
N PHE A 44 -6.04 -12.43 -2.54
CA PHE A 44 -5.10 -11.40 -2.95
C PHE A 44 -4.00 -11.95 -3.86
N VAL A 45 -3.50 -13.17 -3.60
CA VAL A 45 -2.62 -13.86 -4.55
C VAL A 45 -3.29 -14.01 -5.92
N GLY A 46 -4.58 -14.37 -5.97
CA GLY A 46 -5.33 -14.46 -7.22
C GLY A 46 -5.57 -13.11 -7.91
N LEU A 47 -5.56 -12.01 -7.17
CA LEU A 47 -5.69 -10.65 -7.69
C LEU A 47 -4.36 -10.04 -8.15
N ALA A 48 -3.21 -10.69 -7.88
CA ALA A 48 -1.89 -10.09 -8.07
C ALA A 48 -1.67 -9.54 -9.49
N ASP A 49 -2.06 -10.26 -10.53
CA ASP A 49 -1.87 -9.81 -11.91
C ASP A 49 -2.88 -8.74 -12.34
N TYR A 50 -4.05 -8.69 -11.71
CA TYR A 50 -5.00 -7.59 -11.91
C TYR A 50 -4.49 -6.30 -11.26
N ILE A 51 -4.01 -6.39 -10.02
CA ILE A 51 -3.52 -5.24 -9.25
C ILE A 51 -2.19 -4.72 -9.82
N CYS A 52 -1.26 -5.64 -10.10
CA CYS A 52 0.09 -5.39 -10.58
C CYS A 52 0.32 -6.03 -11.97
N PRO A 53 -0.30 -5.53 -13.06
CA PRO A 53 -0.25 -6.16 -14.38
C PRO A 53 1.11 -6.07 -15.12
N GLY A 54 2.12 -5.43 -14.53
CA GLY A 54 3.44 -5.20 -15.13
C GLY A 54 4.57 -5.93 -14.40
N ALA A 55 5.69 -6.15 -15.12
CA ALA A 55 6.89 -6.79 -14.58
C ALA A 55 8.20 -6.38 -15.31
N GLY A 56 8.23 -5.24 -16.01
CA GLY A 56 9.36 -4.83 -16.85
C GLY A 56 10.17 -3.66 -16.30
N THR A 57 9.60 -2.86 -15.41
CA THR A 57 10.23 -1.66 -14.85
C THR A 57 10.50 -1.79 -13.36
N VAL A 58 11.46 -1.00 -12.84
CA VAL A 58 11.74 -0.92 -11.40
C VAL A 58 10.50 -0.54 -10.60
N ASP A 59 9.69 0.39 -11.10
CA ASP A 59 8.46 0.83 -10.43
C ASP A 59 7.39 -0.26 -10.38
N GLU A 60 7.28 -1.10 -11.43
CA GLU A 60 6.40 -2.28 -11.41
C GLU A 60 6.90 -3.35 -10.44
N GLY A 61 8.22 -3.51 -10.32
CA GLY A 61 8.84 -4.37 -9.31
C GLY A 61 8.49 -3.91 -7.89
N ILE A 62 8.68 -2.62 -7.59
CA ILE A 62 8.32 -1.98 -6.31
C ILE A 62 6.83 -2.19 -6.02
N ALA A 63 5.95 -1.96 -7.00
CA ALA A 63 4.51 -2.12 -6.82
C ALA A 63 4.12 -3.57 -6.46
N ARG A 64 4.78 -4.57 -7.09
CA ARG A 64 4.54 -5.99 -6.83
C ARG A 64 5.10 -6.43 -5.48
N GLU A 65 6.30 -5.98 -5.13
CA GLU A 65 6.92 -6.23 -3.82
C GLU A 65 6.01 -5.71 -2.70
N ALA A 66 5.57 -4.45 -2.79
CA ALA A 66 4.68 -3.85 -1.82
C ALA A 66 3.35 -4.59 -1.66
N TYR A 67 2.80 -5.09 -2.77
CA TYR A 67 1.59 -5.91 -2.75
C TYR A 67 1.80 -7.25 -2.03
N ILE A 68 2.93 -7.91 -2.26
CA ILE A 68 3.29 -9.17 -1.59
C ILE A 68 3.48 -8.94 -0.09
N GLU A 69 4.22 -7.91 0.31
CA GLU A 69 4.43 -7.57 1.73
C GLU A 69 3.10 -7.26 2.43
N THR A 70 2.18 -6.58 1.75
CA THR A 70 0.81 -6.35 2.26
C THR A 70 0.09 -7.67 2.55
N ILE A 71 0.21 -8.67 1.66
CA ILE A 71 -0.41 -9.99 1.87
C ILE A 71 0.20 -10.69 3.08
N VAL A 72 1.53 -10.63 3.23
CA VAL A 72 2.26 -11.25 4.34
C VAL A 72 1.87 -10.62 5.68
N GLU A 73 1.77 -9.29 5.73
CA GLU A 73 1.39 -8.57 6.95
C GLU A 73 -0.06 -8.86 7.35
N LEU A 74 -1.01 -8.81 6.41
CA LEU A 74 -2.42 -9.16 6.68
C LEU A 74 -2.56 -10.59 7.23
N ALA A 75 -1.80 -11.54 6.67
CA ALA A 75 -1.80 -12.92 7.15
C ALA A 75 -1.23 -13.03 8.57
N SER A 76 -0.20 -12.24 8.89
CA SER A 76 0.43 -12.20 10.21
C SER A 76 -0.45 -11.57 11.28
N GLU A 77 -1.29 -10.60 10.90
CA GLU A 77 -2.27 -9.96 11.78
C GLU A 77 -3.54 -10.80 12.04
N GLY A 78 -3.65 -11.97 11.41
CA GLY A 78 -4.80 -12.87 11.58
C GLY A 78 -6.07 -12.40 10.86
N LEU A 79 -5.95 -11.41 9.98
CA LEU A 79 -7.04 -10.95 9.12
C LEU A 79 -7.20 -11.95 7.98
N THR A 80 -8.24 -12.79 8.04
CA THR A 80 -8.35 -13.97 7.16
C THR A 80 -9.58 -13.97 6.26
N ASP A 81 -10.67 -13.30 6.63
CA ASP A 81 -11.92 -13.29 5.85
C ASP A 81 -12.25 -11.87 5.38
N LEU A 82 -12.10 -11.62 4.09
CA LEU A 82 -12.40 -10.31 3.49
C LEU A 82 -13.86 -9.89 3.66
N THR A 83 -14.80 -10.84 3.84
CA THR A 83 -16.22 -10.53 4.00
C THR A 83 -16.57 -9.96 5.37
N THR A 84 -15.70 -10.12 6.36
CA THR A 84 -15.88 -9.60 7.72
C THR A 84 -15.20 -8.26 7.95
N PHE A 85 -14.43 -7.78 6.97
CA PHE A 85 -13.67 -6.55 7.10
C PHE A 85 -14.60 -5.35 7.28
N THR A 86 -14.32 -4.57 8.31
CA THR A 86 -14.96 -3.27 8.50
C THR A 86 -14.51 -2.27 7.44
N PRO A 87 -15.23 -1.15 7.28
CA PRO A 87 -14.76 -0.06 6.46
C PRO A 87 -13.34 0.38 6.78
N ASP A 88 -12.97 0.42 8.05
CA ASP A 88 -11.64 0.84 8.48
C ASP A 88 -10.59 -0.22 8.15
N GLN A 89 -10.87 -1.51 8.35
CA GLN A 89 -9.95 -2.60 7.98
C GLN A 89 -9.66 -2.64 6.48
N MET A 90 -10.66 -2.38 5.63
CA MET A 90 -10.44 -2.25 4.18
C MET A 90 -9.52 -1.07 3.85
N GLN A 91 -9.52 -0.01 4.65
CA GLN A 91 -8.62 1.13 4.45
C GLN A 91 -7.22 0.82 4.92
N THR A 92 -7.09 0.10 6.05
CA THR A 92 -5.80 -0.38 6.56
C THR A 92 -5.08 -1.21 5.49
N VAL A 93 -5.78 -2.03 4.69
CA VAL A 93 -5.16 -2.73 3.56
C VAL A 93 -4.44 -1.78 2.59
N PHE A 94 -5.08 -0.65 2.24
CA PHE A 94 -4.47 0.33 1.36
C PHE A 94 -3.33 1.11 2.04
N GLU A 95 -3.46 1.41 3.33
CA GLU A 95 -2.40 2.03 4.14
C GLU A 95 -1.15 1.16 4.17
N LEU A 96 -1.29 -0.14 4.44
CA LEU A 96 -0.20 -1.10 4.43
C LEU A 96 0.47 -1.12 3.06
N TYR A 97 -0.32 -1.23 1.98
CA TYR A 97 0.21 -1.20 0.63
C TYR A 97 1.00 0.07 0.31
N ALA A 98 0.45 1.25 0.62
CA ALA A 98 1.12 2.52 0.35
C ALA A 98 2.40 2.68 1.18
N THR A 99 2.40 2.20 2.43
CA THR A 99 3.58 2.17 3.31
C THR A 99 4.67 1.31 2.69
N HIS A 100 4.37 0.06 2.32
CA HIS A 100 5.33 -0.86 1.70
C HIS A 100 5.86 -0.33 0.36
N ALA A 101 5.03 0.32 -0.44
CA ALA A 101 5.44 0.90 -1.72
C ALA A 101 6.44 2.06 -1.54
N ILE A 102 6.21 2.92 -0.55
CA ILE A 102 7.11 4.03 -0.24
C ILE A 102 8.42 3.51 0.37
N GLU A 103 8.33 2.52 1.27
CA GLU A 103 9.50 1.86 1.86
C GLU A 103 10.37 1.21 0.78
N ALA A 104 9.80 0.35 -0.06
CA ALA A 104 10.51 -0.29 -1.17
C ALA A 104 11.11 0.73 -2.13
N ARG A 105 10.44 1.86 -2.37
CA ARG A 105 11.00 2.96 -3.17
C ARG A 105 12.23 3.59 -2.53
N ILE A 106 12.14 3.94 -1.25
CA ILE A 106 13.26 4.55 -0.52
C ILE A 106 14.44 3.58 -0.42
N CYS A 107 14.18 2.31 -0.11
CA CYS A 107 15.21 1.26 -0.10
C CYS A 107 15.87 1.08 -1.46
N ASN A 108 15.11 1.12 -2.56
CA ASN A 108 15.67 1.09 -3.91
C ASN A 108 16.57 2.30 -4.20
N ASP A 109 16.15 3.50 -3.81
CA ASP A 109 16.93 4.72 -3.98
C ASP A 109 18.22 4.70 -3.11
N ILE A 110 18.17 4.16 -1.88
CA ILE A 110 19.35 3.90 -1.03
C ILE A 110 20.32 2.92 -1.72
N GLY A 111 19.81 1.78 -2.19
CA GLY A 111 20.60 0.72 -2.82
C GLY A 111 21.32 1.15 -4.10
N THR A 112 20.83 2.19 -4.77
CA THR A 112 21.46 2.79 -5.96
C THR A 112 22.52 3.87 -5.64
N LYS A 113 22.96 3.95 -4.37
CA LYS A 113 24.02 4.81 -3.80
C LYS A 113 23.59 6.24 -3.44
N ALA A 114 22.34 6.46 -3.08
CA ALA A 114 21.91 7.76 -2.53
C ALA A 114 22.30 7.95 -1.05
N VAL A 115 22.61 6.89 -0.29
CA VAL A 115 22.87 6.94 1.17
C VAL A 115 24.00 5.99 1.60
N THR A 116 24.72 6.35 2.67
CA THR A 116 25.83 5.56 3.26
C THR A 116 25.30 4.31 3.98
N MET A 117 25.90 3.15 3.71
CA MET A 117 25.51 1.86 4.32
C MET A 117 25.80 1.80 5.84
N PRO A 118 24.91 1.19 6.66
CA PRO A 118 25.14 0.91 8.08
C PRO A 118 26.36 0.01 8.34
N THR A 119 26.95 0.12 9.53
CA THR A 119 28.17 -0.60 9.93
C THR A 119 28.00 -2.11 10.11
N ASP A 120 26.79 -2.58 10.42
CA ASP A 120 26.47 -4.00 10.57
C ASP A 120 24.97 -4.30 10.30
N ALA A 121 24.62 -5.58 10.22
CA ALA A 121 23.27 -6.03 9.90
C ALA A 121 22.23 -5.68 10.98
N GLN A 122 22.61 -5.62 12.26
CA GLN A 122 21.67 -5.23 13.32
C GLN A 122 21.36 -3.73 13.25
N ALA A 123 22.38 -2.91 12.99
CA ALA A 123 22.20 -1.49 12.75
C ALA A 123 21.31 -1.23 11.53
N ALA A 124 21.52 -1.99 10.43
CA ALA A 124 20.67 -1.90 9.25
C ALA A 124 19.20 -2.23 9.56
N HIS A 125 18.93 -3.31 10.30
CA HIS A 125 17.57 -3.69 10.65
C HIS A 125 16.88 -2.66 11.57
N ARG A 126 17.61 -2.04 12.50
CA ARG A 126 17.04 -0.96 13.33
C ARG A 126 16.69 0.27 12.50
N VAL A 127 17.55 0.65 11.56
CA VAL A 127 17.29 1.77 10.65
C VAL A 127 16.09 1.48 9.75
N GLU A 128 15.97 0.25 9.24
CA GLU A 128 14.80 -0.22 8.48
C GLU A 128 13.51 -0.09 9.29
N GLN A 129 13.49 -0.60 10.54
CA GLN A 129 12.32 -0.48 11.42
C GLN A 129 11.93 0.96 11.71
N GLN A 130 12.91 1.82 12.04
CA GLN A 130 12.67 3.25 12.28
C GLN A 130 12.12 3.94 11.03
N LEU A 131 12.66 3.62 9.86
CA LEU A 131 12.19 4.16 8.59
C LEU A 131 10.75 3.70 8.31
N ARG A 132 10.42 2.43 8.58
CA ARG A 132 9.06 1.90 8.41
C ARG A 132 8.06 2.61 9.31
N ASP A 133 8.36 2.74 10.60
CA ASP A 133 7.48 3.44 11.55
C ASP A 133 7.26 4.90 11.15
N PHE A 134 8.32 5.56 10.69
CA PHE A 134 8.28 6.93 10.17
C PHE A 134 7.40 7.05 8.91
N ILE A 135 7.58 6.15 7.94
CA ILE A 135 6.78 6.10 6.72
C ILE A 135 5.30 5.84 7.05
N ARG A 136 5.02 4.85 7.89
CA ARG A 136 3.67 4.48 8.30
C ARG A 136 2.95 5.66 8.94
N GLY A 137 3.60 6.38 9.85
CA GLY A 137 3.07 7.61 10.45
C GLY A 137 2.71 8.67 9.40
N GLY A 138 3.64 8.97 8.48
CA GLY A 138 3.39 9.94 7.41
C GLY A 138 2.28 9.52 6.43
N VAL A 139 2.16 8.23 6.12
CA VAL A 139 1.09 7.69 5.27
C VAL A 139 -0.26 7.76 5.98
N SER A 140 -0.33 7.40 7.27
CA SER A 140 -1.55 7.51 8.08
C SER A 140 -2.06 8.96 8.15
N ASP A 141 -1.17 9.93 8.35
CA ASP A 141 -1.51 11.36 8.37
C ASP A 141 -1.99 11.84 6.98
N ALA A 142 -1.31 11.42 5.91
CA ALA A 142 -1.70 11.72 4.54
C ALA A 142 -3.07 11.15 4.18
N LEU A 143 -3.36 9.91 4.61
CA LEU A 143 -4.66 9.27 4.43
C LEU A 143 -5.76 10.04 5.17
N THR A 144 -5.52 10.40 6.43
CA THR A 144 -6.46 11.18 7.23
C THR A 144 -6.80 12.50 6.56
N ARG A 145 -5.79 13.19 6.01
CA ARG A 145 -5.97 14.43 5.26
C ARG A 145 -6.76 14.23 3.97
N ALA A 146 -6.33 13.30 3.12
CA ALA A 146 -6.97 13.02 1.84
C ALA A 146 -8.44 12.62 1.99
N ARG A 147 -8.80 11.93 3.09
CA ARG A 147 -10.19 11.59 3.43
C ARG A 147 -11.05 12.78 3.78
N SER A 148 -10.50 13.75 4.50
CA SER A 148 -11.25 14.96 4.83
C SER A 148 -11.60 15.77 3.57
N GLU A 149 -10.74 15.73 2.56
CA GLU A 149 -10.93 16.37 1.26
C GLU A 149 -11.81 15.52 0.31
N THR A 150 -11.66 14.20 0.35
CA THR A 150 -12.38 13.23 -0.49
C THR A 150 -13.06 12.16 0.37
N PRO A 151 -14.18 12.47 1.04
CA PRO A 151 -14.83 11.54 1.96
C PRO A 151 -15.51 10.36 1.25
N ASN A 152 -15.89 10.53 -0.02
CA ASN A 152 -16.52 9.49 -0.83
C ASN A 152 -15.53 8.96 -1.87
N LEU A 153 -15.12 7.70 -1.70
CA LEU A 153 -14.24 6.98 -2.63
C LEU A 153 -15.05 6.36 -3.77
N THR A 154 -15.50 7.18 -4.72
CA THR A 154 -16.09 6.68 -5.97
C THR A 154 -15.00 6.29 -6.96
N PRO A 155 -15.25 5.38 -7.91
CA PRO A 155 -14.24 4.95 -8.89
C PRO A 155 -13.52 6.10 -9.61
N GLU A 156 -14.24 7.18 -9.91
CA GLU A 156 -13.71 8.35 -10.61
C GLU A 156 -12.76 9.19 -9.73
N ARG A 157 -12.88 9.08 -8.41
CA ARG A 157 -12.09 9.83 -7.42
C ARG A 157 -10.94 9.04 -6.83
N ILE A 158 -10.93 7.72 -7.00
CA ILE A 158 -9.90 6.84 -6.43
C ILE A 158 -8.50 7.25 -6.91
N GLN A 159 -8.33 7.54 -8.19
CA GLN A 159 -7.01 7.95 -8.71
C GLN A 159 -6.54 9.25 -8.06
N VAL A 160 -7.42 10.26 -7.98
CA VAL A 160 -7.12 11.55 -7.34
C VAL A 160 -6.79 11.37 -5.86
N PHE A 161 -7.54 10.53 -5.16
CA PHE A 161 -7.29 10.20 -3.76
C PHE A 161 -5.92 9.55 -3.58
N VAL A 162 -5.59 8.54 -4.38
CA VAL A 162 -4.30 7.85 -4.31
C VAL A 162 -3.15 8.82 -4.60
N ASP A 163 -3.26 9.65 -5.64
CA ASP A 163 -2.25 10.64 -5.98
C ASP A 163 -2.01 11.62 -4.83
N ALA A 164 -3.08 12.13 -4.22
CA ALA A 164 -3.02 13.03 -3.06
C ALA A 164 -2.36 12.36 -1.84
N VAL A 165 -2.65 11.09 -1.56
CA VAL A 165 -2.03 10.34 -0.45
C VAL A 165 -0.52 10.23 -0.66
N TYR A 166 -0.07 9.82 -1.85
CA TYR A 166 1.35 9.69 -2.12
C TYR A 166 2.07 11.06 -2.06
N GLU A 167 1.51 12.10 -2.68
CA GLU A 167 2.10 13.44 -2.65
C GLU A 167 2.19 14.00 -1.23
N SER A 168 1.11 13.87 -0.45
CA SER A 168 1.08 14.32 0.94
C SER A 168 2.02 13.50 1.82
N ALA A 169 2.10 12.18 1.64
CA ALA A 169 3.02 11.33 2.39
C ALA A 169 4.47 11.78 2.14
N PHE A 170 4.89 11.95 0.88
CA PHE A 170 6.24 12.44 0.58
C PHE A 170 6.53 13.82 1.19
N ALA A 171 5.58 14.76 1.14
CA ALA A 171 5.76 16.07 1.75
C ALA A 171 5.90 16.02 3.28
N ILE A 172 5.10 15.18 3.94
CA ILE A 172 5.18 14.96 5.40
C ILE A 172 6.51 14.32 5.76
N LEU A 173 6.91 13.26 5.06
CA LEU A 173 8.18 12.56 5.31
C LEU A 173 9.38 13.49 5.10
N GLN A 174 9.34 14.36 4.08
CA GLN A 174 10.38 15.37 3.88
C GLN A 174 10.43 16.37 5.05
N THR A 175 9.28 16.89 5.47
CA THR A 175 9.20 17.88 6.55
C THR A 175 9.67 17.31 7.88
N LEU A 176 9.24 16.08 8.20
CA LEU A 176 9.68 15.39 9.42
C LEU A 176 11.17 15.05 9.36
N GLY A 177 11.69 14.68 8.19
CA GLY A 177 13.12 14.41 7.98
C GLY A 177 13.98 15.66 8.16
N ASP A 178 13.55 16.81 7.64
CA ASP A 178 14.24 18.09 7.81
C ASP A 178 14.27 18.50 9.30
N ALA A 179 13.17 18.30 10.04
CA ALA A 179 13.09 18.62 11.46
C ALA A 179 13.99 17.73 12.35
N GLU A 180 14.23 16.48 11.97
CA GLU A 180 15.16 15.58 12.66
C GLU A 180 16.64 15.90 12.32
N ALA A 181 16.91 16.42 11.12
CA ALA A 181 18.27 16.80 10.70
C ALA A 181 18.78 18.10 11.37
N ASP A 182 17.86 18.97 11.77
CA ASP A 182 18.15 20.25 12.44
C ASP A 182 18.34 20.11 13.98
N GLN A 183 18.25 18.89 14.54
CA GLN A 183 18.45 18.56 15.96
C GLN A 183 19.87 18.07 16.25
#